data_AF-E8RQW5-F1
#
_entry.id   AF-E8RQW5-F1
#
_cell.length_a   1.000
_cell.length_b   1.000
_cell.length_c   1.000
_cell.angle_alpha   90.00
_cell.angle_beta   90.00
_cell.angle_gamma   90.00
#
_symmetry.space_group_name_H-M   'P 1'
#
loop_
_entity.id
_entity.type
_entity.pdbx_description
1 polymer ?
#
loop_
_entity_poly.entity_id
_entity_poly.type
_entity_poly.pdbx_seq_one_letter_code
_entity_poly.pdbx_strand_id
1 'polypeptide(L)'
;MSRKSIEERLAQLEAQRKSLQARLSKDERARDTRRKVLLGALVLHRLEEGRESSADYLRDFIRRELPGFLTRDIDRRLFEDLIGPGKTG
;
A
#
# COMPACT_ATOMS: atom_id res chain seq x y z
N MET A 1 -23.79 -14.77 44.51
CA MET A 1 -24.20 -13.63 43.65
C MET A 1 -23.02 -12.85 43.05
N SER A 2 -21.75 -13.14 43.39
CA SER A 2 -20.58 -12.32 43.05
C SER A 2 -19.67 -12.85 41.92
N ARG A 3 -19.76 -14.13 41.51
CA ARG A 3 -18.97 -14.68 40.39
C ARG A 3 -19.52 -14.29 39.01
N LYS A 4 -20.84 -14.32 38.84
CA LYS A 4 -21.51 -13.99 37.56
C LYS A 4 -21.21 -12.57 37.09
N SER A 5 -21.10 -11.60 38.00
CA SER A 5 -20.79 -10.21 37.65
C SER A 5 -19.31 -9.96 37.29
N ILE A 6 -18.38 -10.82 37.73
CA ILE A 6 -16.97 -10.73 37.36
C ILE A 6 -16.77 -11.28 35.94
N GLU A 7 -17.41 -12.42 35.63
CA GLU A 7 -17.39 -13.01 34.30
C GLU A 7 -18.03 -12.06 33.26
N GLU A 8 -19.16 -11.43 33.59
CA GLU A 8 -19.80 -10.42 32.74
C GLU A 8 -18.90 -9.20 32.51
N ARG A 9 -18.23 -8.71 33.56
CA ARG A 9 -17.26 -7.60 33.43
C ARG A 9 -16.05 -7.99 32.60
N LEU A 10 -15.54 -9.21 32.74
CA LEU A 10 -14.44 -9.71 31.95
C LEU A 10 -14.83 -9.79 30.46
N ALA A 11 -16.01 -10.34 30.17
CA ALA A 11 -16.55 -10.40 28.82
C ALA A 11 -16.74 -9.01 28.21
N GLN A 12 -17.21 -8.03 28.99
CA GLN A 12 -17.37 -6.64 28.55
C GLN A 12 -16.01 -5.99 28.22
N LEU A 13 -15.00 -6.18 29.08
CA LEU A 13 -13.65 -5.66 28.84
C LEU A 13 -12.99 -6.31 27.63
N GLU A 14 -13.17 -7.62 27.43
CA GLU A 14 -12.68 -8.32 26.24
C GLU A 14 -13.34 -7.81 24.97
N ALA A 15 -14.66 -7.58 24.99
CA ALA A 15 -15.39 -7.02 23.85
C ALA A 15 -14.90 -5.59 23.52
N GLN A 16 -14.67 -4.76 24.54
CA GLN A 16 -14.11 -3.41 24.35
C GLN A 16 -12.70 -3.47 23.75
N ARG A 17 -11.83 -4.35 24.28
CA ARG A 17 -10.47 -4.55 23.75
C ARG A 17 -10.51 -4.97 22.28
N LYS A 18 -11.33 -5.97 21.93
CA LYS A 18 -11.48 -6.44 20.54
C LYS A 18 -11.95 -5.31 19.61
N SER A 19 -12.90 -4.49 20.06
CA SER A 19 -13.38 -3.34 19.30
C SER A 19 -12.30 -2.29 19.06
N LEU A 20 -11.53 -1.93 20.11
CA LEU A 20 -10.41 -1.00 20.00
C LEU A 20 -9.31 -1.52 19.08
N GLN A 21 -8.96 -2.81 19.20
CA GLN A 21 -7.97 -3.43 18.34
C GLN A 21 -8.42 -3.45 16.87
N ALA A 22 -9.69 -3.77 16.61
CA ALA A 22 -10.22 -3.75 15.25
C ALA A 22 -10.19 -2.35 14.62
N ARG A 23 -10.46 -1.31 15.42
CA ARG A 23 -10.36 0.09 14.99
C ARG A 23 -8.91 0.46 14.68
N LEU A 24 -7.97 0.11 15.56
CA LEU A 24 -6.55 0.38 15.34
C LEU A 24 -6.05 -0.29 14.05
N SER A 25 -6.34 -1.57 13.83
CA SER A 25 -5.95 -2.27 12.61
C SER A 25 -6.65 -1.75 11.35
N LYS A 26 -7.82 -1.12 11.47
CA LYS A 26 -8.46 -0.41 10.35
C LYS A 26 -7.70 0.87 10.02
N ASP A 27 -7.35 1.67 11.02
CA ASP A 27 -6.63 2.92 10.84
C ASP A 27 -5.22 2.70 10.30
N GLU A 28 -4.53 1.67 10.77
CA GLU A 28 -3.21 1.26 10.26
C GLU A 28 -3.26 0.90 8.77
N ARG A 29 -4.23 0.09 8.36
CA ARG A 29 -4.43 -0.26 6.93
C ARG A 29 -4.80 0.96 6.09
N ALA A 30 -5.62 1.87 6.62
CA ALA A 30 -5.99 3.10 5.92
C ALA A 30 -4.76 4.01 5.72
N ARG A 31 -3.92 4.16 6.74
CA ARG A 31 -2.66 4.92 6.67
C ARG A 31 -1.66 4.28 5.71
N ASP A 32 -1.48 2.96 5.78
CA ASP A 32 -0.59 2.22 4.88
C ASP A 32 -1.02 2.35 3.42
N THR A 33 -2.32 2.18 3.15
CA THR A 33 -2.89 2.37 1.81
C THR A 33 -2.65 3.80 1.31
N ARG A 34 -2.94 4.81 2.14
CA ARG A 34 -2.72 6.23 1.78
C ARG A 34 -1.25 6.52 1.49
N ARG A 35 -0.33 5.99 2.30
CA ARG A 35 1.12 6.14 2.11
C ARG A 35 1.56 5.54 0.77
N LYS A 36 1.12 4.31 0.46
CA LYS A 36 1.45 3.62 -0.81
C LYS A 36 0.93 4.39 -2.02
N VAL A 37 -0.32 4.87 -1.96
CA VAL A 37 -0.93 5.66 -3.03
C VAL A 37 -0.18 6.98 -3.25
N LEU A 38 0.11 7.74 -2.19
CA LEU A 38 0.81 9.02 -2.31
C LEU A 38 2.23 8.85 -2.84
N LEU A 39 2.96 7.83 -2.38
CA LEU A 39 4.30 7.54 -2.89
C LEU A 39 4.26 7.14 -4.36
N GLY A 40 3.31 6.28 -4.76
CA GLY A 40 3.11 5.91 -6.16
C GLY A 40 2.78 7.12 -7.05
N ALA A 41 1.87 7.98 -6.62
CA ALA A 41 1.51 9.19 -7.34
C ALA A 41 2.71 10.14 -7.54
N LEU A 42 3.56 10.31 -6.52
CA LEU A 42 4.78 11.09 -6.62
C LEU A 42 5.76 10.50 -7.66
N VAL A 43 5.95 9.19 -7.64
CA VAL A 43 6.83 8.49 -8.58
C VAL A 43 6.33 8.65 -10.02
N LEU A 44 5.03 8.47 -10.26
CA LEU A 44 4.42 8.66 -11.59
C LEU A 44 4.60 10.09 -12.09
N HIS A 45 4.28 11.08 -11.25
CA HIS A 45 4.48 12.50 -11.57
C HIS A 45 5.93 12.79 -11.96
N ARG A 46 6.90 12.23 -11.24
CA ARG A 46 8.32 12.43 -11.51
C ARG A 46 8.76 11.83 -12.85
N LEU A 47 8.18 10.69 -13.23
CA LEU A 47 8.45 10.03 -14.50
C LEU A 47 7.86 10.80 -15.69
N GLU A 48 6.74 11.50 -15.49
CA GLU A 48 6.06 12.33 -16.50
C GLU A 48 6.79 13.67 -16.73
N GLU A 49 7.30 14.32 -15.69
CA GLU A 49 7.95 15.64 -15.81
C GLU A 49 9.32 15.63 -16.51
N GLY A 50 9.94 14.46 -16.66
CA GLY A 50 10.88 14.12 -17.73
C GLY A 50 12.12 15.00 -17.97
N ARG A 51 12.52 15.90 -17.06
CA ARG A 51 13.58 16.90 -17.33
C ARG A 51 14.84 16.82 -16.45
N GLU A 52 14.99 15.79 -15.63
CA GLU A 52 16.15 15.65 -14.75
C GLU A 52 16.74 14.24 -14.85
N SER A 53 18.07 14.14 -14.82
CA SER A 53 18.84 12.89 -14.84
C SER A 53 18.40 11.85 -13.79
N SER A 54 17.85 12.30 -12.66
CA SER A 54 17.30 11.42 -11.64
C SER A 54 16.04 10.65 -12.07
N ALA A 55 15.29 11.14 -13.06
CA ALA A 55 14.10 10.46 -13.59
C ALA A 55 14.48 9.26 -14.45
N ASP A 56 15.60 9.32 -15.17
CA ASP A 56 16.09 8.20 -15.99
C ASP A 56 16.55 7.04 -15.11
N TYR A 57 17.33 7.33 -14.06
CA TYR A 57 17.71 6.32 -13.07
C TYR A 57 16.48 5.64 -12.42
N LEU A 58 15.46 6.43 -12.09
CA LEU A 58 14.21 5.92 -11.51
C LEU A 58 13.46 5.03 -12.51
N ARG A 59 13.40 5.43 -13.79
CA ARG A 59 12.76 4.65 -14.85
C ARG A 59 13.46 3.32 -15.07
N ASP A 60 14.79 3.31 -15.10
CA ASP A 60 15.57 2.08 -15.25
C ASP A 60 15.44 1.14 -14.05
N PHE A 61 15.45 1.71 -12.84
CA PHE A 61 15.18 0.96 -11.62
C PHE A 61 13.80 0.27 -11.70
N ILE A 62 12.76 1.01 -12.07
CA ILE A 62 11.39 0.47 -12.14
C ILE A 62 11.28 -0.61 -13.19
N ARG A 63 11.86 -0.42 -14.39
CA ARG A 63 11.85 -1.45 -15.44
C ARG A 63 12.50 -2.76 -15.01
N ARG A 64 13.54 -2.69 -14.17
CA ARG A 64 14.24 -3.88 -13.67
C ARG A 64 13.49 -4.57 -12.53
N GLU A 65 13.02 -3.81 -11.53
CA GLU A 65 12.50 -4.38 -10.28
C GLU A 65 10.99 -4.68 -10.34
N LEU A 66 10.20 -3.82 -11.01
CA LEU A 66 8.74 -3.93 -11.01
C LEU A 66 8.22 -5.25 -11.58
N PRO A 67 8.78 -5.83 -12.66
CA PRO A 67 8.35 -7.14 -13.16
C PRO A 67 8.50 -8.27 -12.14
N GLY A 68 9.55 -8.23 -11.32
CA GLY A 68 9.80 -9.21 -10.25
C GLY A 68 8.96 -8.97 -9.00
N PHE A 69 8.56 -7.72 -8.76
CA PHE A 69 7.68 -7.35 -7.65
C PHE A 69 6.21 -7.73 -7.91
N LEU A 70 5.75 -7.63 -9.16
CA LEU A 70 4.38 -7.95 -9.54
C LEU A 70 4.20 -9.46 -9.63
N THR A 71 3.26 -10.01 -8.87
CA THR A 71 3.01 -11.46 -8.83
C THR A 71 1.93 -11.90 -9.82
N ARG A 72 0.98 -11.01 -10.16
CA ARG A 72 -0.18 -11.33 -11.01
C ARG A 72 -0.04 -10.71 -12.39
N ASP A 73 -0.47 -11.44 -13.42
CA ASP A 73 -0.46 -10.95 -14.80
C ASP A 73 -1.37 -9.74 -15.01
N ILE A 74 -2.51 -9.69 -14.32
CA ILE A 74 -3.42 -8.54 -14.39
C ILE A 74 -2.74 -7.26 -13.90
N ASP A 75 -1.87 -7.36 -12.89
CA ASP A 75 -1.17 -6.21 -12.35
C ASP A 75 -0.02 -5.82 -13.28
N ARG A 76 0.69 -6.79 -13.88
CA ARG A 76 1.72 -6.54 -14.90
C ARG A 76 1.18 -5.73 -16.08
N ARG A 77 -0.02 -6.04 -16.55
CA ARG A 77 -0.68 -5.33 -17.66
C ARG A 77 -0.93 -3.84 -17.37
N LEU A 78 -1.07 -3.46 -16.10
CA LEU A 78 -1.28 -2.04 -15.72
C LEU A 78 -0.04 -1.18 -15.92
N PHE A 79 1.15 -1.77 -16.10
CA PHE A 79 2.43 -1.06 -16.18
C PHE A 79 3.19 -1.35 -17.48
N GLU A 80 2.54 -1.87 -18.52
CA GLU A 80 3.19 -2.19 -19.79
C GLU A 80 3.82 -0.97 -20.48
N ASP A 81 3.21 0.20 -20.33
CA ASP A 81 3.71 1.49 -20.80
C ASP A 81 5.01 1.92 -20.10
N LEU A 82 5.18 1.50 -18.84
CA LEU A 82 6.33 1.82 -18.01
C LEU A 82 7.46 0.79 -18.15
N ILE A 83 7.10 -0.49 -18.23
CA ILE A 83 8.02 -1.64 -18.29
C ILE A 83 8.49 -1.92 -19.72
N GLY A 84 7.63 -1.71 -20.72
CA GLY A 84 7.92 -1.97 -22.11
C GLY A 84 9.00 -1.04 -22.70
N PRO A 85 9.59 -1.41 -23.85
CA PRO A 85 10.45 -0.50 -24.59
C PRO A 85 9.60 0.73 -24.91
N GLY A 86 9.96 1.87 -24.31
CA GLY A 86 9.13 3.06 -24.30
C GLY A 86 8.66 3.38 -25.72
N LYS A 87 7.39 3.76 -25.88
CA LYS A 87 6.94 4.35 -27.14
C LYS A 87 7.82 5.57 -27.41
N THR A 88 8.79 5.40 -28.29
CA THR A 88 9.42 6.49 -29.03
C THR A 88 8.31 7.17 -29.81
N GLY A 89 7.83 8.29 -29.28
CA GLY A 89 6.94 9.24 -29.93
C GLY A 89 7.53 10.62 -29.76
#